data_AF-A0A238BRD5-F1
#
_entry.id   AF-A0A238BRD5-F1
#
_cell.length_a   1.000
_cell.length_b   1.000
_cell.length_c   1.000
_cell.angle_alpha   90.00
_cell.angle_beta   90.00
_cell.angle_gamma   90.00
#
_symmetry.space_group_name_H-M   'P 1'
#
loop_
_entity.id
_entity.type
_entity.pdbx_description
1 polymer ?
#
loop_
_entity_poly.entity_id
_entity_poly.type
_entity_poly.pdbx_seq_one_letter_code
_entity_poly.pdbx_strand_id
1 'polypeptide(L)'
;MRLPSEMSGLLPSVLGFHLCRRGKTSSSSLLRRPRSYRRRLYDAALEPMYSAYDIALVQHIREKIKNEGYQVMGICHRLAVKQRTEWLTRNQLRLNGLEFRDYGNRIMKKVFEGTPLQPLNDTIFVATNCLLFGKNISAIKAIITECEKIDWLIPIGDFFFLIQISLNDIKTLTVFQ
;
A
#
# COMPACT_ATOMS: atom_id res chain seq x y z
N MET A 1 22.58 45.30 52.51
CA MET A 1 23.69 45.19 51.54
C MET A 1 23.43 46.20 50.43
N ARG A 2 24.44 47.01 50.11
CA ARG A 2 24.39 48.23 49.27
C ARG A 2 24.69 47.90 47.80
N LEU A 3 23.98 48.53 46.85
CA LEU A 3 24.52 48.93 45.53
C LEU A 3 25.42 50.18 45.75
N PRO A 4 26.36 50.62 44.87
CA PRO A 4 26.34 50.59 43.38
C PRO A 4 27.76 50.46 42.72
N SER A 5 27.88 50.63 41.38
CA SER A 5 29.01 51.18 40.56
C SER A 5 28.86 50.72 39.08
N GLU A 6 28.33 51.51 38.14
CA GLU A 6 29.04 52.45 37.22
C GLU A 6 30.11 51.78 36.32
N MET A 7 29.86 51.60 35.01
CA MET A 7 30.08 52.52 33.88
C MET A 7 31.55 52.89 33.57
N SER A 8 32.11 52.22 32.56
CA SER A 8 33.07 52.72 31.55
C SER A 8 33.33 51.54 30.60
N GLY A 9 32.95 51.56 29.32
CA GLY A 9 33.40 52.50 28.30
C GLY A 9 34.66 51.95 27.67
N LEU A 10 34.58 51.44 26.42
CA LEU A 10 35.63 51.43 25.39
C LEU A 10 35.12 50.65 24.17
N LEU A 11 34.77 51.39 23.10
CA LEU A 11 34.71 50.84 21.74
C LEU A 11 36.13 50.40 21.33
N PRO A 12 36.24 49.42 20.41
CA PRO A 12 36.65 49.84 19.09
C PRO A 12 35.75 49.28 17.98
N SER A 13 35.50 50.18 17.05
CA SER A 13 35.15 49.97 15.66
C SER A 13 36.02 48.94 14.93
N VAL A 14 35.48 48.47 13.81
CA VAL A 14 36.15 47.99 12.57
C VAL A 14 35.89 46.51 12.24
N LEU A 15 34.97 46.33 11.28
CA LEU A 15 34.91 45.29 10.23
C LEU A 15 35.01 43.81 10.65
N GLY A 16 33.84 43.17 10.71
CA GLY A 16 33.71 41.71 10.61
C GLY A 16 32.41 41.34 9.91
N PHE A 17 32.45 41.24 8.57
CA PHE A 17 31.36 40.66 7.78
C PHE A 17 31.20 39.18 8.17
N HIS A 18 30.32 38.88 9.13
CA HIS A 18 29.82 37.52 9.31
C HIS A 18 28.47 37.35 8.64
N LEU A 19 28.57 36.70 7.49
CA LEU A 19 27.51 36.18 6.64
C LEU A 19 26.33 35.60 7.46
N CYS A 20 25.14 36.07 7.12
CA CYS A 20 23.86 35.50 7.50
C CYS A 20 23.87 33.98 7.31
N ARG A 21 23.87 33.21 8.41
CA ARG A 21 23.47 31.80 8.41
C ARG A 21 21.96 31.75 8.17
N ARG A 22 21.60 31.66 6.89
CA ARG A 22 20.24 31.52 6.38
C ARG A 22 19.63 30.21 6.93
N GLY A 23 18.68 30.36 7.84
CA GLY A 23 17.84 29.26 8.32
C GLY A 23 17.16 28.55 7.15
N LYS A 24 17.28 27.23 7.09
CA LYS A 24 16.46 26.38 6.24
C LYS A 24 15.39 25.74 7.12
N THR A 25 14.29 26.45 7.30
CA THR A 25 13.02 25.87 7.77
C THR A 25 12.19 25.40 6.58
N SER A 26 11.51 24.29 6.83
CA SER A 26 10.71 23.45 5.96
C SER A 26 9.67 24.19 5.12
N SER A 27 9.69 23.97 3.81
CA SER A 27 8.58 24.33 2.92
C SER A 27 7.52 23.20 2.92
N SER A 28 6.73 23.09 3.99
CA SER A 28 5.45 22.39 3.95
C SER A 28 4.38 23.34 3.43
N SER A 29 4.40 23.63 2.13
CA SER A 29 3.34 24.39 1.46
C SER A 29 2.21 23.44 1.05
N LEU A 30 1.00 23.72 1.57
CA LEU A 30 -0.25 22.95 1.37
C LEU A 30 -0.81 22.98 -0.07
N LEU A 31 -0.08 23.51 -1.04
CA LEU A 31 -0.38 23.36 -2.46
C LEU A 31 0.92 23.05 -3.20
N ARG A 32 1.09 21.81 -3.67
CA ARG A 32 2.25 21.42 -4.47
C ARG A 32 2.23 22.23 -5.77
N ARG A 33 3.21 23.13 -5.96
CA ARG A 33 3.41 23.84 -7.23
C ARG A 33 3.44 22.82 -8.38
N PRO A 34 2.77 23.10 -9.52
CA PRO A 34 2.85 22.23 -10.69
C PRO A 34 4.32 22.02 -11.07
N ARG A 35 4.75 20.76 -11.16
CA ARG A 35 6.11 20.42 -11.59
C ARG A 35 6.36 20.99 -12.99
N SER A 36 7.61 21.33 -13.32
CA SER A 36 7.95 21.83 -14.66
C SER A 36 7.55 20.79 -15.73
N TYR A 37 7.20 21.26 -16.93
CA TYR A 37 6.77 20.39 -18.04
C TYR A 37 7.79 19.29 -18.36
N ARG A 38 9.07 19.65 -18.42
CA ARG A 38 10.18 18.69 -18.63
C ARG A 38 10.24 17.61 -17.54
N ARG A 39 9.99 17.98 -16.28
CA ARG A 39 9.99 17.02 -15.16
C ARG A 39 8.75 16.15 -15.16
N ARG A 40 7.58 16.69 -15.54
CA ARG A 40 6.36 15.89 -15.79
C ARG A 40 6.56 14.87 -16.91
N LEU A 41 7.18 15.27 -18.01
CA LEU A 41 7.52 14.34 -19.10
C LEU A 41 8.53 13.28 -18.67
N TYR A 42 9.54 13.66 -17.88
CA TYR A 42 10.53 12.72 -17.35
C TYR A 42 9.90 11.75 -16.33
N ASP A 43 9.05 12.24 -15.43
CA ASP A 43 8.30 11.43 -14.45
C ASP A 43 7.26 10.53 -15.15
N ALA A 44 6.63 10.98 -16.23
CA ALA A 44 5.70 10.20 -17.06
C ALA A 44 6.42 9.21 -18.00
N ALA A 45 7.63 9.52 -18.44
CA ALA A 45 8.49 8.56 -19.15
C ALA A 45 9.11 7.54 -18.19
N LEU A 46 9.25 7.92 -16.92
CA LEU A 46 9.54 7.05 -15.77
C LEU A 46 8.28 6.43 -15.16
N GLU A 47 7.12 6.48 -15.84
CA GLU A 47 6.01 5.55 -15.58
C GLU A 47 6.64 4.19 -15.33
N PRO A 48 6.39 3.56 -14.18
CA PRO A 48 7.36 2.68 -13.59
C PRO A 48 7.45 1.42 -14.45
N MET A 49 8.43 1.41 -15.37
CA MET A 49 8.70 0.29 -16.24
C MET A 49 8.91 -0.92 -15.34
N TYR A 50 8.07 -1.94 -15.52
CA TYR A 50 8.22 -3.20 -14.80
C TYR A 50 9.60 -3.74 -15.11
N SER A 51 10.40 -3.95 -14.07
CA SER A 51 11.71 -4.58 -14.23
C SER A 51 11.51 -6.03 -14.69
N ALA A 52 12.56 -6.65 -15.23
CA ALA A 52 12.51 -8.06 -15.59
C ALA A 52 12.11 -8.95 -14.39
N TYR A 53 12.55 -8.57 -13.17
CA TYR A 53 12.16 -9.23 -11.93
C TYR A 53 10.67 -9.07 -11.61
N ASP A 54 10.11 -7.88 -11.81
CA ASP A 54 8.68 -7.64 -11.59
C ASP A 54 7.84 -8.50 -12.55
N ILE A 55 8.24 -8.62 -13.81
CA ILE A 55 7.55 -9.43 -14.82
C ILE A 55 7.63 -10.92 -14.46
N ALA A 56 8.80 -11.40 -14.03
CA ALA A 56 8.97 -12.77 -13.58
C ALA A 56 8.11 -13.08 -12.33
N LEU A 57 8.02 -12.14 -11.38
CA LEU A 57 7.14 -12.28 -10.22
C LEU A 57 5.67 -12.33 -10.62
N VAL A 58 5.24 -11.49 -11.55
CA VAL A 58 3.87 -11.51 -12.09
C VAL A 58 3.55 -12.86 -12.73
N GLN A 59 4.46 -13.42 -13.52
CA GLN A 59 4.29 -14.74 -14.13
C GLN A 59 4.19 -15.83 -13.07
N HIS A 60 5.08 -15.81 -12.07
CA HIS A 60 5.06 -16.76 -10.97
C HIS A 60 3.75 -16.71 -10.17
N ILE A 61 3.24 -15.51 -9.87
CA ILE A 61 1.95 -15.34 -9.18
C ILE A 61 0.80 -15.90 -10.03
N ARG A 62 0.78 -15.62 -11.33
CA ARG A 62 -0.24 -16.15 -12.25
C ARG A 62 -0.23 -17.67 -12.31
N GLU A 63 0.94 -18.28 -12.42
CA GLU A 63 1.10 -19.74 -12.40
C GLU A 63 0.68 -20.33 -11.07
N LYS A 64 1.10 -19.70 -9.96
CA LYS A 64 0.75 -20.15 -8.62
C LYS A 64 -0.76 -20.16 -8.38
N ILE A 65 -1.46 -19.08 -8.75
CA ILE A 65 -2.93 -19.00 -8.64
C ILE A 65 -3.60 -20.10 -9.46
N LYS A 66 -3.10 -20.38 -10.68
CA LYS A 66 -3.62 -21.46 -11.53
C LYS A 66 -3.36 -22.85 -10.94
N ASN A 67 -2.15 -23.10 -10.43
CA ASN A 67 -1.73 -24.39 -9.92
C ASN A 67 -2.36 -24.74 -8.58
N GLU A 68 -2.54 -23.75 -7.69
CA GLU A 68 -3.13 -23.97 -6.36
C GLU A 68 -4.65 -24.16 -6.42
N GLY A 69 -5.29 -23.82 -7.55
CA GLY A 69 -6.71 -24.08 -7.80
C GLY A 69 -7.64 -23.31 -6.85
N TYR A 70 -7.29 -22.06 -6.53
CA TYR A 70 -8.15 -21.23 -5.68
C TYR A 70 -9.48 -20.98 -6.37
N GLN A 71 -10.58 -21.18 -5.65
CA GLN A 71 -11.91 -20.86 -6.17
C GLN A 71 -12.33 -19.46 -5.74
N VAL A 72 -11.87 -18.99 -4.58
CA VAL A 72 -12.33 -17.76 -3.96
C VAL A 72 -11.12 -16.87 -3.67
N MET A 73 -11.24 -15.59 -4.02
CA MET A 73 -10.29 -14.56 -3.61
C MET A 73 -11.06 -13.41 -2.96
N GLY A 74 -10.67 -13.03 -1.75
CA GLY A 74 -11.13 -11.84 -1.04
C GLY A 74 -10.04 -10.78 -1.00
N ILE A 75 -10.42 -9.51 -1.16
CA ILE A 75 -9.51 -8.36 -1.09
C ILE A 75 -9.85 -7.54 0.14
N CYS A 76 -8.85 -7.32 0.99
CA CYS A 76 -9.01 -6.58 2.23
C CYS A 76 -7.98 -5.46 2.32
N HIS A 77 -8.38 -4.34 2.91
CA HIS A 77 -7.48 -3.29 3.35
C HIS A 77 -6.77 -3.73 4.63
N ARG A 78 -5.44 -3.69 4.58
CA ARG A 78 -4.56 -4.04 5.70
C ARG A 78 -4.12 -2.75 6.39
N LEU A 79 -4.49 -2.61 7.66
CA LEU A 79 -3.95 -1.58 8.54
C LEU A 79 -2.58 -2.00 9.10
N ALA A 80 -1.81 -1.01 9.56
CA ALA A 80 -0.49 -1.25 10.12
C ALA A 80 -0.60 -1.94 11.49
N VAL A 81 0.11 -3.05 11.67
CA VAL A 81 0.08 -3.87 12.89
C VAL A 81 1.48 -4.36 13.23
N LYS A 82 1.68 -4.78 14.47
CA LYS A 82 2.92 -5.45 14.89
C LYS A 82 3.06 -6.80 14.17
N GLN A 83 4.27 -7.10 13.69
CA GLN A 83 4.58 -8.33 12.95
C GLN A 83 4.20 -9.61 13.69
N ARG A 84 4.32 -9.64 15.03
CA ARG A 84 3.93 -10.81 15.84
C ARG A 84 2.43 -11.11 15.73
N THR A 85 1.59 -10.09 15.82
CA THR A 85 0.13 -10.23 15.70
C THR A 85 -0.22 -10.73 14.31
N GLU A 86 0.36 -10.12 13.29
CA GLU A 86 0.14 -10.54 11.91
C GLU A 86 0.58 -11.99 11.67
N TRP A 87 1.74 -12.40 12.19
CA TRP A 87 2.21 -13.78 12.06
C TRP A 87 1.25 -14.78 12.71
N LEU A 88 0.74 -14.47 13.90
CA LEU A 88 -0.26 -15.30 14.59
C LEU A 88 -1.55 -15.41 13.77
N THR A 89 -2.07 -14.29 13.28
CA THR A 89 -3.27 -14.26 12.45
C THR A 89 -3.08 -15.04 11.15
N ARG A 90 -1.93 -14.92 10.48
CA ARG A 90 -1.62 -15.71 9.27
C ARG A 90 -1.67 -17.21 9.56
N ASN A 91 -1.21 -17.65 10.73
CA ASN A 91 -1.29 -19.07 11.12
C ASN A 91 -2.73 -19.50 11.40
N GLN A 92 -3.53 -18.66 12.06
CA GLN A 92 -4.95 -18.93 12.29
C GLN A 92 -5.71 -19.06 10.96
N LEU A 93 -5.45 -18.16 10.00
CA LEU A 93 -6.03 -18.24 8.66
C LEU A 93 -5.66 -19.56 7.96
N ARG A 94 -4.41 -20.02 8.09
CA ARG A 94 -3.99 -21.33 7.53
C ARG A 94 -4.74 -22.51 8.15
N LEU A 95 -5.01 -22.48 9.45
CA LEU A 95 -5.81 -23.51 10.12
C LEU A 95 -7.24 -23.55 9.56
N ASN A 96 -7.76 -22.38 9.16
CA ASN A 96 -9.06 -22.26 8.50
C ASN A 96 -9.01 -22.55 6.98
N GLY A 97 -7.85 -22.97 6.45
CA GLY A 97 -7.67 -23.26 5.03
C GLY A 97 -7.61 -22.01 4.14
N LEU A 98 -7.33 -20.84 4.71
CA LEU A 98 -7.19 -19.57 4.01
C LEU A 98 -5.72 -19.20 3.84
N GLU A 99 -5.36 -18.80 2.64
CA GLU A 99 -4.01 -18.35 2.31
C GLU A 99 -3.95 -16.82 2.28
N PHE A 100 -3.26 -16.25 3.27
CA PHE A 100 -3.00 -14.81 3.33
C PHE A 100 -1.78 -14.45 2.49
N ARG A 101 -1.95 -13.50 1.57
CA ARG A 101 -0.85 -12.93 0.76
C ARG A 101 -0.90 -11.42 0.82
N ASP A 102 0.26 -10.81 1.04
CA ASP A 102 0.47 -9.41 0.70
C ASP A 102 1.28 -9.35 -0.59
N TYR A 103 0.77 -8.61 -1.56
CA TYR A 103 1.46 -8.32 -2.80
C TYR A 103 1.37 -6.82 -3.03
N GLY A 104 2.43 -6.22 -3.56
CA GLY A 104 2.42 -4.80 -3.87
C GLY A 104 1.35 -4.47 -4.92
N ASN A 105 0.61 -3.38 -4.71
CA ASN A 105 -0.46 -2.94 -5.62
C ASN A 105 0.00 -2.88 -7.07
N ARG A 106 1.21 -2.35 -7.31
CA ARG A 106 1.81 -2.28 -8.66
C ARG A 106 1.89 -3.65 -9.32
N ILE A 107 2.39 -4.66 -8.60
CA ILE A 107 2.51 -6.03 -9.12
C ILE A 107 1.12 -6.61 -9.39
N MET A 108 0.17 -6.45 -8.45
CA MET A 108 -1.18 -6.99 -8.61
C MET A 108 -1.96 -6.35 -9.76
N LYS A 109 -1.82 -5.04 -9.98
CA LYS A 109 -2.40 -4.37 -11.16
C LYS A 109 -1.93 -5.01 -12.47
N LYS A 110 -0.65 -5.39 -12.54
CA LYS A 110 -0.09 -6.10 -13.70
C LYS A 110 -0.58 -7.55 -13.79
N VAL A 111 -0.69 -8.26 -12.66
CA VAL A 111 -1.25 -9.62 -12.62
C VAL A 111 -2.65 -9.66 -13.23
N PHE A 112 -3.49 -8.67 -12.89
CA PHE A 112 -4.88 -8.57 -13.37
C PHE A 112 -5.07 -7.89 -14.72
N GLU A 113 -4.00 -7.44 -15.37
CA GLU A 113 -4.08 -6.92 -16.74
C GLU A 113 -4.57 -8.02 -17.71
N GLY A 114 -5.62 -7.73 -18.49
CA GLY A 114 -6.27 -8.69 -19.38
C GLY A 114 -7.28 -9.62 -18.68
N THR A 115 -7.56 -9.41 -17.39
CA THR A 115 -8.63 -10.11 -16.65
C THR A 115 -9.84 -9.19 -16.51
N PRO A 116 -11.07 -9.68 -16.26
CA PRO A 116 -12.24 -8.81 -16.06
C PRO A 116 -12.14 -7.92 -14.82
N LEU A 117 -11.10 -8.09 -13.99
CA LEU A 117 -10.82 -7.27 -12.82
C LEU A 117 -10.02 -6.02 -13.16
N GLN A 118 -9.52 -5.93 -14.39
CA GLN A 118 -8.76 -4.77 -14.85
C GLN A 118 -9.50 -3.43 -14.64
N PRO A 119 -10.82 -3.30 -14.87
CA PRO A 119 -11.54 -2.05 -14.62
C PRO A 119 -11.57 -1.64 -13.14
N LEU A 120 -11.45 -2.61 -12.22
CA LEU A 120 -11.48 -2.38 -10.78
C LEU A 120 -10.10 -2.08 -10.20
N ASN A 121 -9.04 -2.12 -11.01
CA ASN A 121 -7.68 -1.96 -10.53
C ASN A 121 -7.45 -0.61 -9.85
N ASP A 122 -8.06 0.46 -10.37
CA ASP A 122 -7.83 1.82 -9.89
C ASP A 122 -8.69 2.18 -8.68
N THR A 123 -9.78 1.47 -8.43
CA THR A 123 -10.63 1.67 -7.25
C THR A 123 -10.18 0.78 -6.10
N ILE A 124 -9.81 -0.47 -6.38
CA ILE A 124 -9.45 -1.45 -5.35
C ILE A 124 -8.00 -1.24 -4.89
N PHE A 125 -7.02 -1.13 -5.80
CA PHE A 125 -5.59 -1.12 -5.47
C PHE A 125 -5.00 0.27 -5.26
N VAL A 126 -5.62 1.06 -4.37
CA VAL A 126 -5.16 2.43 -4.03
C VAL A 126 -4.30 2.44 -2.76
N ALA A 127 -4.61 1.59 -1.78
CA ALA A 127 -4.01 1.63 -0.44
C ALA A 127 -3.30 0.32 -0.08
N THR A 128 -2.87 0.15 1.17
CA THR A 128 -2.24 -1.11 1.64
C THR A 128 -3.25 -2.25 1.61
N ASN A 129 -3.16 -3.10 0.60
CA ASN A 129 -4.10 -4.19 0.41
C ASN A 129 -3.45 -5.54 0.73
N CYS A 130 -4.29 -6.49 1.05
CA CYS A 130 -3.94 -7.89 1.17
C CYS A 130 -5.04 -8.75 0.55
N LEU A 131 -4.66 -10.00 0.28
CA LEU A 131 -5.47 -10.95 -0.45
C LEU A 131 -5.62 -12.20 0.41
N LEU A 132 -6.85 -12.68 0.48
CA LEU A 132 -7.21 -13.93 1.12
C LEU A 132 -7.67 -14.90 0.03
N PHE A 133 -7.00 -16.04 -0.08
CA PHE A 133 -7.37 -17.07 -1.03
C PHE A 133 -7.99 -18.27 -0.34
N GLY A 134 -9.06 -18.80 -0.92
CA GLY A 134 -9.77 -19.99 -0.48
C GLY A 134 -9.95 -20.99 -1.61
N LYS A 135 -9.75 -22.29 -1.32
CA LYS A 135 -9.90 -23.36 -2.32
C LYS A 135 -11.37 -23.77 -2.57
N ASN A 136 -12.25 -23.52 -1.60
CA ASN A 136 -13.65 -23.94 -1.64
C ASN A 136 -14.59 -22.72 -1.51
N ILE A 137 -15.81 -22.83 -2.03
CA ILE A 137 -16.86 -21.82 -1.83
C ILE A 137 -17.20 -21.62 -0.33
N SER A 138 -17.06 -22.66 0.49
CA SER A 138 -17.21 -22.57 1.96
C SER A 138 -16.21 -21.63 2.62
N ALA A 139 -15.08 -21.35 1.97
CA ALA A 139 -14.07 -20.41 2.45
C ALA A 139 -14.60 -18.97 2.52
N ILE A 140 -15.66 -18.64 1.79
CA ILE A 140 -16.30 -17.32 1.85
C ILE A 140 -16.76 -17.01 3.27
N LYS A 141 -17.49 -17.94 3.90
CA LYS A 141 -17.97 -17.77 5.28
C LYS A 141 -16.80 -17.62 6.24
N ALA A 142 -15.76 -18.43 6.06
CA ALA A 142 -14.56 -18.34 6.88
C ALA A 142 -13.89 -16.95 6.75
N ILE A 143 -13.75 -16.43 5.54
CA ILE A 143 -13.20 -15.10 5.29
C ILE A 143 -14.00 -14.02 6.03
N ILE A 144 -15.33 -14.03 5.90
CA ILE A 144 -16.22 -13.05 6.57
C ILE A 144 -16.03 -13.13 8.09
N THR A 145 -16.15 -14.33 8.66
CA THR A 145 -16.04 -14.53 10.11
C THR A 145 -14.67 -14.19 10.68
N GLU A 146 -13.59 -14.35 9.90
CA GLU A 146 -12.25 -13.99 10.35
C GLU A 146 -12.01 -12.49 10.21
N CYS A 147 -12.51 -11.84 9.16
CA CYS A 147 -12.46 -10.40 9.02
C CYS A 147 -13.19 -9.67 10.16
N GLU A 148 -14.34 -10.17 10.63
CA GLU A 148 -15.05 -9.61 11.78
C GLU A 148 -14.26 -9.70 13.09
N LYS A 149 -13.40 -10.71 13.24
CA LYS A 149 -12.56 -10.89 14.44
C LYS A 149 -11.29 -10.04 14.42
N ILE A 150 -10.88 -9.56 13.24
CA ILE A 150 -9.57 -8.93 13.02
C ILE A 150 -9.77 -7.44 12.72
N ASP A 151 -9.61 -6.60 13.75
CA ASP A 151 -9.84 -5.14 13.64
C ASP A 151 -8.96 -4.43 12.59
N TRP A 152 -7.79 -4.98 12.30
CA TRP A 152 -6.84 -4.37 11.36
C TRP A 152 -7.02 -4.85 9.91
N LEU A 153 -7.97 -5.75 9.65
CA LEU A 153 -8.22 -6.34 8.36
C LEU A 153 -9.64 -5.99 7.89
N ILE A 154 -9.75 -4.91 7.13
CA ILE A 154 -11.05 -4.36 6.73
C ILE A 154 -11.37 -4.87 5.32
N PRO A 155 -12.48 -5.59 5.08
CA PRO A 155 -12.88 -5.95 3.72
C PRO A 155 -13.16 -4.69 2.89
N ILE A 156 -12.71 -4.68 1.63
CA ILE A 156 -12.93 -3.52 0.74
C ILE A 156 -14.37 -3.59 0.22
N GLY A 157 -15.29 -3.01 0.99
CA GLY A 157 -16.72 -2.89 0.73
C GLY A 157 -17.58 -3.86 1.57
N ASP A 158 -18.80 -3.45 1.92
CA ASP A 158 -19.90 -4.36 2.36
C ASP A 158 -20.17 -5.44 1.29
N PHE A 159 -19.75 -5.13 0.07
CA PHE A 159 -19.59 -6.04 -1.05
C PHE A 159 -18.25 -6.78 -0.94
N PHE A 160 -18.29 -7.98 -0.38
CA PHE A 160 -17.22 -8.93 -0.56
C PHE A 160 -17.01 -9.16 -2.07
N PHE A 161 -15.97 -8.55 -2.67
CA PHE A 161 -15.53 -8.86 -4.02
C PHE A 161 -14.91 -10.26 -4.02
N LEU A 162 -15.77 -11.28 -4.06
CA LEU A 162 -15.39 -12.67 -4.11
C LEU A 162 -15.35 -13.06 -5.57
N ILE A 163 -14.14 -13.08 -6.08
CA ILE A 163 -13.90 -13.46 -7.46
C ILE A 163 -13.85 -14.97 -7.49
N GLN A 164 -14.82 -15.59 -8.19
CA GLN A 164 -14.75 -17.01 -8.45
C GLN A 164 -13.71 -17.25 -9.55
N ILE A 165 -12.53 -17.74 -9.19
CA ILE A 165 -11.47 -18.07 -10.15
C ILE A 165 -11.80 -19.46 -10.71
N SER A 166 -12.65 -19.53 -11.73
CA SER A 166 -12.89 -20.77 -12.47
C SER A 166 -11.72 -21.04 -13.43
N LEU A 167 -11.25 -22.29 -13.47
CA LEU A 167 -10.07 -22.74 -14.23
C LEU A 167 -10.13 -22.46 -15.74
N ASN A 168 -11.29 -22.13 -16.30
CA ASN A 168 -11.41 -21.77 -17.72
C ASN A 168 -11.79 -20.33 -17.99
N ASP A 169 -12.17 -19.55 -16.98
CA ASP A 169 -12.65 -18.19 -17.21
C ASP A 169 -12.78 -17.46 -15.88
N ILE A 170 -11.95 -16.44 -15.68
CA ILE A 170 -12.26 -15.35 -14.75
C ILE A 170 -13.45 -14.63 -15.39
N LYS A 171 -14.69 -15.08 -15.17
CA LYS A 171 -15.89 -14.49 -15.80
C LYS A 171 -16.99 -14.07 -14.83
N THR A 172 -16.88 -14.40 -13.54
CA THR A 172 -17.99 -14.15 -12.62
C THR A 172 -17.52 -13.40 -11.38
N LEU A 173 -17.89 -12.12 -11.34
CA LEU A 173 -17.91 -11.31 -10.12
C LEU A 173 -19.26 -11.56 -9.45
N THR A 174 -19.25 -12.27 -8.32
CA THR A 174 -20.45 -12.41 -7.49
C THR A 174 -20.35 -11.37 -6.40
N VAL A 175 -21.17 -10.34 -6.53
CA VAL A 175 -21.32 -9.24 -5.57
C VAL A 175 -22.39 -9.70 -4.58
N PHE A 176 -22.00 -10.05 -3.35
CA PHE A 176 -22.96 -10.37 -2.29
C PHE A 176 -23.44 -9.06 -1.65
N GLN A 177 -24.75 -8.81 -1.71
CA GLN A 177 -25.48 -7.73 -1.00
C GLN A 177 -26.00 -8.21 0.34
#